data_AF-A0A739D8B9-F1
#
_entry.id   AF-A0A739D8B9-F1
#
_cell.length_a   1.000
_cell.length_b   1.000
_cell.length_c   1.000
_cell.angle_alpha   90.00
_cell.angle_beta   90.00
_cell.angle_gamma   90.00
#
_symmetry.space_group_name_H-M   'P 1'
#
loop_
_entity.id
_entity.type
_entity.pdbx_description
1 polymer ?
#
loop_
_entity_poly.entity_id
_entity_poly.type
_entity_poly.pdbx_seq_one_letter_code
_entity_poly.pdbx_strand_id
1 'polypeptide(L)'
;DVALVHFAGIYTGIGLGAYIKSKSRDDMRVNSAFTFGEKAFLGWNFGAFSTEAYIRHFSNGSLTDKNSGHNFVGASISYNF
;
A
#
# COMPACT_ATOMS: atom_id res chain seq x y z
N ASP A 1 2.14 4.59 -8.41
CA ASP A 1 2.02 3.14 -8.67
C ASP A 1 2.41 2.85 -10.11
N VAL A 2 3.13 1.76 -10.34
CA VAL A 2 3.58 1.31 -11.66
C VAL A 2 3.01 -0.08 -11.90
N ALA A 3 2.25 -0.24 -12.98
CA ALA A 3 1.82 -1.55 -13.47
C ALA A 3 3.00 -2.22 -14.20
N LEU A 4 3.34 -3.43 -13.80
CA LEU A 4 4.48 -4.20 -14.34
C LEU A 4 4.05 -5.20 -15.41
N VAL A 5 2.85 -5.77 -15.26
CA VAL A 5 2.28 -6.70 -16.24
C VAL A 5 0.80 -6.36 -16.41
N HIS A 6 0.34 -6.28 -17.65
CA HIS A 6 -1.08 -6.18 -17.98
C HIS A 6 -1.40 -7.15 -19.11
N PHE A 7 -2.26 -8.13 -18.85
CA PHE A 7 -2.68 -9.12 -19.83
C PHE A 7 -4.13 -9.54 -19.58
N ALA A 8 -4.95 -9.49 -20.64
CA ALA A 8 -6.35 -9.92 -20.62
C ALA A 8 -7.18 -9.34 -19.45
N GLY A 9 -6.95 -8.06 -19.10
CA GLY A 9 -7.63 -7.38 -18.00
C GLY A 9 -7.04 -7.65 -16.61
N ILE A 10 -6.15 -8.63 -16.46
CA ILE A 10 -5.39 -8.84 -15.22
C ILE A 10 -4.18 -7.93 -15.25
N TYR A 11 -3.94 -7.22 -14.15
CA TYR A 11 -2.76 -6.39 -13.97
C TYR A 11 -2.08 -6.65 -12.63
N THR A 12 -0.76 -6.53 -12.59
CA THR A 12 -0.02 -6.48 -11.33
C THR A 12 0.94 -5.30 -11.35
N GLY A 13 1.26 -4.80 -10.17
CA GLY A 13 2.15 -3.68 -10.03
C GLY A 13 2.70 -3.51 -8.63
N ILE A 14 3.59 -2.54 -8.54
CA ILE A 14 4.14 -2.05 -7.29
C ILE A 14 3.83 -0.57 -7.14
N GLY A 15 3.58 -0.13 -5.92
CA GLY A 15 3.28 1.24 -5.56
C GLY A 15 4.19 1.69 -4.43
N LEU A 16 4.63 2.94 -4.49
CA LEU A 16 5.31 3.60 -3.39
C LEU A 16 4.42 4.76 -2.96
N GLY A 17 4.13 4.84 -1.66
CA GLY A 17 3.29 5.86 -1.06
C GLY A 17 3.93 6.47 0.17
N ALA A 18 3.76 7.78 0.33
CA ALA A 18 4.06 8.48 1.57
C ALA A 18 2.79 8.51 2.44
N TYR A 19 2.94 8.21 3.74
CA TYR A 19 1.83 8.18 4.68
C TYR A 19 2.17 9.01 5.92
N ILE A 20 1.25 9.92 6.27
CA ILE A 20 1.34 10.72 7.49
C ILE A 20 0.43 10.07 8.53
N LYS A 21 0.99 9.49 9.59
CA LYS A 21 0.20 8.96 10.72
C LYS A 21 -0.02 10.06 11.76
N SER A 22 -1.26 10.22 12.22
CA SER A 22 -1.57 11.13 13.33
C SER A 22 -0.93 10.62 14.62
N LYS A 23 -0.21 11.51 15.33
CA LYS A 23 0.34 11.21 16.67
C LYS A 23 -0.80 11.18 17.69
N SER A 24 -1.46 10.04 17.87
CA SER A 24 -2.26 9.82 19.07
C SER A 24 -1.34 9.50 20.25
N ARG A 25 -1.55 10.18 21.38
CA ARG A 25 -0.70 10.24 22.57
C ARG A 25 -0.42 8.89 23.29
N ASP A 26 -0.94 7.77 22.79
CA ASP A 26 -0.81 6.45 23.42
C ASP A 26 0.03 5.41 22.62
N ASP A 27 0.48 5.71 21.39
CA ASP A 27 1.17 4.72 20.55
C ASP A 27 2.67 5.02 20.36
N MET A 28 3.47 4.71 21.39
CA MET A 28 4.93 4.83 21.41
C MET A 28 5.68 3.76 20.56
N ARG A 29 5.13 3.30 19.44
CA ARG A 29 5.75 2.22 18.62
C ARG A 29 6.40 2.67 17.31
N VAL A 30 6.08 3.85 16.77
CA VAL A 30 6.73 4.40 15.57
C VAL A 30 6.93 5.91 15.74
N ASN A 31 8.13 6.33 16.15
CA ASN A 31 8.47 7.74 16.38
C ASN A 31 8.87 8.46 15.07
N SER A 32 8.04 8.35 14.04
CA SER A 32 8.14 9.18 12.82
C SER A 32 6.73 9.40 12.27
N ALA A 33 6.36 10.67 12.12
CA ALA A 33 5.07 11.07 11.55
C ALA A 33 4.97 10.67 10.06
N PHE A 34 6.12 10.50 9.41
CA PHE A 34 6.25 10.14 8.01
C PHE A 34 6.67 8.67 7.89
N THR A 35 5.87 7.88 7.17
CA THR A 35 6.16 6.48 6.87
C THR A 35 6.08 6.25 5.37
N PHE A 36 6.99 5.44 4.85
CA PHE A 36 6.95 5.00 3.46
C PHE A 36 6.23 3.65 3.41
N GLY A 37 5.23 3.55 2.55
CA GLY A 37 4.51 2.30 2.31
C GLY A 37 4.81 1.81 0.91
N GLU A 38 5.28 0.58 0.81
CA GLU A 38 5.42 -0.15 -0.44
C GLU A 38 4.18 -1.03 -0.61
N LYS A 39 3.51 -0.96 -1.76
CA LYS A 39 2.34 -1.77 -2.11
C LYS A 39 2.72 -2.72 -3.24
N ALA A 40 2.48 -4.01 -3.09
CA ALA A 40 2.41 -4.93 -4.22
C ALA A 40 0.95 -5.31 -4.43
N PHE A 41 0.50 -5.36 -5.69
CA PHE A 41 -0.91 -5.60 -5.99
C PHE A 41 -1.14 -6.47 -7.22
N LEU A 42 -2.25 -7.20 -7.19
CA LEU A 42 -2.82 -7.94 -8.29
C LEU A 42 -4.27 -7.48 -8.44
N GLY A 43 -4.64 -7.07 -9.66
CA GLY A 43 -5.98 -6.60 -9.96
C GLY A 43 -6.55 -7.20 -11.24
N TRP A 44 -7.85 -7.06 -11.38
CA TRP A 44 -8.61 -7.52 -12.53
C TRP A 44 -9.66 -6.48 -12.92
N ASN A 45 -9.59 -6.04 -14.17
CA ASN A 45 -10.57 -5.17 -14.80
C ASN A 45 -11.68 -6.01 -15.44
N PHE A 46 -12.93 -5.70 -15.11
CA PHE A 46 -14.12 -6.26 -15.75
C PHE A 46 -15.16 -5.17 -16.02
N GLY A 47 -15.26 -4.76 -17.29
CA GLY A 47 -16.14 -3.68 -17.72
C GLY A 47 -15.75 -2.34 -17.08
N ALA A 48 -16.71 -1.68 -16.43
CA ALA A 48 -16.50 -0.41 -15.73
C ALA A 48 -15.89 -0.58 -14.33
N PHE A 49 -15.65 -1.81 -13.87
CA PHE A 49 -15.15 -2.09 -12.54
C PHE A 49 -13.73 -2.64 -12.57
N SER A 50 -13.00 -2.35 -11.50
CA SER A 50 -11.72 -2.98 -11.22
C SER A 50 -11.70 -3.48 -9.77
N THR A 51 -11.16 -4.67 -9.57
CA THR A 51 -10.88 -5.21 -8.23
C THR A 51 -9.38 -5.37 -8.06
N GLU A 52 -8.89 -5.11 -6.86
CA GLU A 52 -7.48 -5.24 -6.54
C GLU A 52 -7.31 -5.89 -5.17
N ALA A 53 -6.48 -6.92 -5.09
CA ALA A 53 -5.94 -7.44 -3.85
C ALA A 53 -4.50 -6.94 -3.71
N TYR A 54 -4.14 -6.46 -2.52
CA TYR A 54 -2.84 -5.85 -2.29
C TYR A 54 -2.26 -6.19 -0.93
N ILE A 55 -0.93 -6.27 -0.90
CA ILE A 55 -0.12 -6.33 0.31
C ILE A 55 0.63 -5.01 0.40
N ARG A 56 0.56 -4.36 1.55
CA ARG A 56 1.30 -3.14 1.87
C ARG A 56 2.26 -3.40 3.00
N HIS A 57 3.52 -3.08 2.77
CA HIS A 57 4.55 -3.04 3.79
C HIS A 57 4.84 -1.59 4.14
N PHE A 58 4.64 -1.21 5.40
CA PHE A 58 5.05 0.11 5.89
C PHE A 58 6.40 -0.01 6.59
N SER A 59 7.40 0.71 6.10
CA SER A 59 8.69 0.86 6.75
C SER A 59 8.99 2.34 7.01
N ASN A 60 9.80 2.59 8.03
CA ASN A 60 10.32 3.93 8.30
C ASN A 60 11.59 4.25 7.48
N GLY A 61 11.97 3.40 6.51
CA GLY A 61 13.19 3.57 5.71
C GLY A 61 14.49 3.60 6.52
N SER A 62 14.54 2.94 7.69
CA SER A 62 15.67 2.96 8.65
C SER A 62 15.96 4.32 9.30
N LEU A 63 14.99 5.26 9.37
CA LEU A 63 15.21 6.53 10.09
C LEU A 63 15.27 6.40 11.63
N THR A 64 14.82 5.29 12.23
CA THR A 64 14.91 5.02 13.69
C THR A 64 14.99 3.51 13.98
N ASP A 65 15.71 3.12 15.06
CA ASP A 65 16.03 1.72 15.43
C ASP A 65 14.83 0.80 15.75
N LYS A 66 13.62 1.35 15.95
CA LYS A 66 12.39 0.55 16.17
C LYS A 66 11.54 0.54 14.90
N ASN A 67 11.82 -0.42 14.01
CA ASN A 67 11.02 -0.67 12.81
C ASN A 67 10.20 -1.95 12.98
N SER A 68 9.17 -1.93 13.84
CA SER A 68 8.13 -2.96 13.86
C SER A 68 7.24 -2.76 12.63
N GLY A 69 7.78 -3.03 11.44
CA GLY A 69 7.08 -2.87 10.17
C GLY A 69 5.70 -3.50 10.23
N HIS A 70 4.69 -2.74 9.84
CA HIS A 70 3.32 -3.23 9.81
C HIS A 70 3.02 -3.74 8.40
N ASN A 71 2.74 -5.02 8.29
CA ASN A 71 2.23 -5.62 7.05
C ASN A 71 0.71 -5.51 7.07
N PHE A 72 0.14 -4.96 6.01
CA PHE A 72 -1.29 -4.83 5.82
C PHE A 72 -1.70 -5.58 4.55
N VAL A 73 -2.73 -6.41 4.65
CA VAL A 73 -3.34 -7.05 3.48
C VAL A 73 -4.73 -6.43 3.31
N GLY A 74 -5.07 -6.05 2.09
CA GLY A 74 -6.35 -5.42 1.79
C GLY A 74 -6.85 -5.77 0.39
N ALA A 75 -8.11 -5.44 0.16
CA ALA A 75 -8.74 -5.50 -1.14
C ALA A 75 -9.48 -4.19 -1.41
N SER A 76 -9.64 -3.84 -2.68
CA SER A 76 -10.42 -2.68 -3.13
C SER A 76 -11.25 -3.00 -4.35
N ILE A 77 -12.36 -2.27 -4.49
CA ILE A 77 -13.21 -2.23 -5.67
C ILE A 77 -13.24 -0.78 -6.14
N SER A 78 -13.08 -0.57 -7.44
CA SER A 78 -13.09 0.75 -8.06
C SER A 78 -14.04 0.76 -9.25
N TYR A 79 -14.72 1.88 -9.45
CA TYR A 79 -15.58 2.14 -10.60
C TYR A 79 -14.90 3.20 -11.48
N ASN A 80 -14.75 2.90 -12.76
CA ASN A 80 -14.14 3.77 -13.77
C ASN A 80 -15.27 4.42 -14.58
N PHE A 81 -15.34 5.76 -14.57
CA PHE A 81 -16.31 6.57 -15.30
C PHE A 81 -15.68 7.32 -16.48
#